data_AF-A0A540KV48-F1
#
_entry.id   AF-A0A540KV48-F1
#
_cell.length_a   1.000
_cell.length_b   1.000
_cell.length_c   1.000
_cell.angle_alpha   90.00
_cell.angle_beta   90.00
_cell.angle_gamma   90.00
#
_symmetry.space_group_name_H-M   'P 1'
#
loop_
_entity.id
_entity.type
_entity.pdbx_description
1 polymer ?
#
loop_
_entity_poly.entity_id
_entity_poly.type
_entity_poly.pdbx_seq_one_letter_code
_entity_poly.pdbx_strand_id
1 'polypeptide(L)'
;MTNISRSPFTDEIEQAEPPREFSMPYFTSFKGDEDPEKHLKRYQSAMILYRNNDDLMCKIFATTLQGEAQDWFYTLPPQSIWNFYELSLVFTKEYSSYRSIKKKSDHLFDVKKNPKESFRDYVRRFKVEKAKIVGCNDSIARAAFQKGLPVDHPLFGKLIMKEDLTLADSFALGEKHALWDEACQCIFKDLKKYPTSSP
;
A
#
# COMPACT_ATOMS: atom_id res chain seq x y z
N MET A 1 33.55 -8.74 27.54
CA MET A 1 33.79 -7.41 26.96
C MET A 1 32.58 -7.09 26.13
N THR A 2 31.72 -6.17 26.58
CA THR A 2 30.60 -5.67 25.77
C THR A 2 31.21 -4.94 24.59
N ASN A 3 30.99 -5.45 23.38
CA ASN A 3 31.36 -4.76 22.15
C ASN A 3 30.55 -3.46 22.14
N ILE A 4 31.18 -2.34 22.49
CA ILE A 4 30.54 -1.02 22.40
C ILE A 4 30.37 -0.81 20.90
N SER A 5 29.16 -1.05 20.39
CA SER A 5 28.84 -0.79 19.00
C SER A 5 29.13 0.68 18.75
N ARG A 6 30.15 0.98 17.94
CA ARG A 6 30.47 2.36 17.58
C ARG A 6 29.29 2.94 16.80
N SER A 7 28.97 4.19 17.08
CA SER A 7 27.90 4.90 16.40
C SER A 7 28.12 4.88 14.88
N PRO A 8 27.06 4.64 14.08
CA PRO A 8 27.15 4.77 12.63
C PRO A 8 27.18 6.24 12.18
N PHE A 9 26.85 7.18 13.07
CA PHE A 9 27.03 8.61 12.83
C PHE A 9 28.50 8.99 12.89
N THR A 10 28.86 10.07 12.20
CA THR A 10 30.16 10.70 12.42
C THR A 10 30.22 11.47 13.72
N ASP A 11 31.44 11.78 14.12
CA ASP A 11 31.72 12.51 15.35
C ASP A 11 31.03 13.89 15.35
N GLU A 12 30.91 14.55 14.18
CA GLU A 12 30.19 15.81 14.04
C GLU A 12 28.71 15.69 14.44
N ILE A 13 28.01 14.69 13.91
CA ILE A 13 26.59 14.46 14.24
C ILE A 13 26.45 14.01 15.69
N GLU A 14 27.34 13.13 16.16
CA GLU A 14 27.28 12.60 17.52
C GLU A 14 27.43 13.72 18.56
N GLN A 15 28.38 14.63 18.33
CA GLN A 15 28.68 15.77 19.20
C GLN A 15 27.75 16.97 19.01
N ALA A 16 26.97 17.04 17.93
CA ALA A 16 26.06 18.15 17.68
C ALA A 16 25.03 18.33 18.80
N GLU A 17 24.94 19.56 19.32
CA GLU A 17 23.95 19.91 20.33
C GLU A 17 22.62 20.32 19.69
N PRO A 18 21.48 19.99 20.31
CA PRO A 18 20.19 20.49 19.85
C PRO A 18 20.12 22.03 20.00
N PRO A 19 19.33 22.72 19.16
CA PRO A 19 19.06 24.14 19.34
C PRO A 19 18.52 24.47 20.73
N ARG A 20 18.85 25.65 21.27
CA ARG A 20 18.53 26.07 22.65
C ARG A 20 17.04 25.97 23.04
N GLU A 21 16.13 26.07 22.07
CA GLU A 21 14.68 26.02 22.27
C GLU A 21 14.04 24.80 21.58
N PHE A 22 14.83 23.74 21.37
CA PHE A 22 14.31 22.51 20.77
C PHE A 22 13.33 21.81 21.70
N SER A 23 12.12 21.58 21.19
CA SER A 23 11.12 20.72 21.83
C SER A 23 10.97 19.46 20.99
N MET A 24 11.15 18.31 21.63
CA MET A 24 11.08 17.02 20.97
C MET A 24 9.64 16.74 20.49
N PRO A 25 9.41 16.59 19.17
CA PRO A 25 8.10 16.18 18.68
C PRO A 25 7.80 14.74 19.10
N TYR A 26 6.51 14.41 19.20
CA TYR A 26 6.09 13.03 19.37
C TYR A 26 6.15 12.28 18.04
N PHE A 27 6.78 11.09 18.05
CA PHE A 27 6.82 10.20 16.90
C PHE A 27 6.21 8.86 17.23
N THR A 28 5.47 8.30 16.27
CA THR A 28 5.16 6.87 16.29
C THR A 28 6.40 6.12 15.83
N SER A 29 6.87 5.19 16.66
CA SER A 29 8.06 4.40 16.39
C SER A 29 7.90 3.51 15.15
N PHE A 30 8.99 3.33 14.42
CA PHE A 30 9.09 2.40 13.30
C PHE A 30 9.72 1.09 13.77
N LYS A 31 8.99 -0.02 13.60
CA LYS A 31 9.45 -1.37 13.98
C LYS A 31 9.81 -2.24 12.78
N GLY A 32 9.76 -1.68 11.57
CA GLY A 32 9.76 -2.46 10.33
C GLY A 32 8.38 -2.98 9.92
N ASP A 33 7.30 -2.42 10.46
CA ASP A 33 5.92 -2.91 10.25
C ASP A 33 5.07 -2.00 9.33
N GLU A 34 5.63 -0.89 8.85
CA GLU A 34 4.97 0.02 7.91
C GLU A 34 5.87 0.35 6.71
N ASP A 35 5.29 1.03 5.71
CA ASP A 35 6.04 1.54 4.56
C ASP A 35 7.10 2.56 5.03
N PRO A 36 8.41 2.32 4.81
CA PRO A 36 9.47 3.25 5.21
C PRO A 36 9.32 4.64 4.60
N GLU A 37 8.79 4.77 3.38
CA GLU A 37 8.57 6.08 2.74
C GLU A 37 7.49 6.87 3.46
N LYS A 38 6.46 6.18 3.96
CA LYS A 38 5.40 6.80 4.76
C LYS A 38 5.95 7.28 6.10
N HIS A 39 6.79 6.47 6.76
CA HIS A 39 7.47 6.86 7.99
C HIS A 39 8.35 8.09 7.76
N LEU A 40 9.19 8.05 6.72
CA LEU A 40 10.12 9.13 6.36
C LEU A 40 9.38 10.45 6.09
N LYS A 41 8.28 10.42 5.33
CA LYS A 41 7.46 11.61 5.06
C LYS A 41 6.82 12.18 6.33
N ARG A 42 6.29 11.32 7.20
CA ARG A 42 5.73 11.73 8.50
C ARG A 42 6.80 12.40 9.36
N TYR A 43 7.97 11.80 9.42
CA TYR A 43 9.12 12.34 10.14
C TYR A 43 9.54 13.72 9.61
N GLN A 44 9.77 13.83 8.29
CA GLN A 44 10.14 15.10 7.65
C GLN A 44 9.09 16.20 7.85
N SER A 45 7.81 15.85 7.83
CA SER A 45 6.72 16.80 8.08
C SER A 45 6.74 17.32 9.52
N ALA A 46 6.97 16.43 10.50
CA ALA A 46 7.06 16.81 11.90
C ALA A 46 8.33 17.64 12.20
N MET A 47 9.42 17.41 11.46
CA MET A 47 10.69 18.11 11.62
C MET A 47 10.89 19.27 10.63
N ILE A 48 9.83 19.75 9.96
CA ILE A 48 9.93 20.71 8.84
C ILE A 48 10.68 22.00 9.18
N LEU A 49 10.58 22.47 10.43
CA LEU A 49 11.27 23.68 10.92
C LEU A 49 12.78 23.48 11.09
N TYR A 50 13.24 22.23 11.19
CA TYR A 50 14.64 21.84 11.40
C TYR A 50 15.23 21.12 10.19
N ARG A 51 14.55 21.14 9.04
CA ARG A 51 14.94 20.38 7.83
C ARG A 51 16.36 20.69 7.30
N ASN A 52 16.95 21.82 7.69
CA ASN A 52 18.29 22.24 7.29
C ASN A 52 19.37 21.91 8.36
N ASN A 53 18.99 21.26 9.47
CA ASN A 53 19.89 20.81 10.52
C ASN A 53 20.02 19.29 10.42
N ASP A 54 20.92 18.83 9.55
CA ASP A 54 21.09 17.40 9.27
C ASP A 54 21.47 16.60 10.52
N ASP A 55 22.26 17.18 11.43
CA ASP A 55 22.71 16.51 12.65
C ASP A 55 21.52 16.19 13.56
N LEU A 56 20.67 17.20 13.82
CA LEU A 56 19.45 17.02 14.60
C LEU A 56 18.50 16.06 13.88
N MET A 57 18.34 16.20 12.57
CA MET A 57 17.50 15.32 11.75
C MET A 57 17.97 13.85 11.82
N CYS A 58 19.27 13.59 11.87
CA CYS A 58 19.81 12.23 12.03
C CYS A 58 19.51 11.68 13.42
N LYS A 59 19.86 12.43 14.47
CA LYS A 59 19.71 11.99 15.86
C LYS A 59 18.26 11.69 16.21
N ILE A 60 17.35 12.60 15.87
CA ILE A 60 15.93 12.43 16.17
C ILE A 60 15.34 11.26 15.36
N PHE A 61 15.74 11.07 14.09
CA PHE A 61 15.29 9.92 13.31
C PHE A 61 15.73 8.59 13.94
N ALA A 62 16.97 8.48 14.42
CA ALA A 62 17.41 7.26 15.10
C ALA A 62 16.55 6.93 16.34
N THR A 63 16.02 7.94 17.04
CA THR A 63 15.11 7.72 18.19
C THR A 63 13.72 7.23 17.80
N THR A 64 13.33 7.34 16.52
CA THR A 64 12.04 6.81 16.06
C THR A 64 12.12 5.31 15.77
N LEU A 65 13.32 4.72 15.67
CA LEU A 65 13.50 3.30 15.41
C LEU A 65 13.32 2.49 16.70
N GLN A 66 12.67 1.33 16.58
CA GLN A 66 12.44 0.43 17.72
C GLN A 66 12.53 -1.04 17.30
N GLY A 67 13.01 -1.91 18.18
CA GLY A 67 13.12 -3.35 17.91
C GLY A 67 14.10 -3.62 16.76
N GLU A 68 13.71 -4.47 15.81
CA GLU A 68 14.57 -4.86 14.68
C GLU A 68 15.12 -3.67 13.88
N ALA A 69 14.34 -2.58 13.78
CA ALA A 69 14.80 -1.35 13.12
C ALA A 69 15.89 -0.61 13.89
N GLN A 70 15.83 -0.64 15.22
CA GLN A 70 16.88 -0.08 16.05
C GLN A 70 18.13 -0.96 16.00
N ASP A 71 17.96 -2.28 16.06
CA ASP A 71 19.07 -3.23 15.98
C ASP A 71 19.81 -3.09 14.64
N TRP A 72 19.08 -3.02 13.53
CA TRP A 72 19.64 -2.77 12.19
C TRP A 72 20.49 -1.50 12.16
N PHE A 73 20.02 -0.40 12.75
CA PHE A 73 20.75 0.86 12.74
C PHE A 73 22.15 0.69 13.37
N TYR A 74 22.28 -0.09 14.44
CA TYR A 74 23.57 -0.38 15.07
C TYR A 74 24.42 -1.41 14.33
N THR A 75 23.89 -2.08 13.29
CA THR A 75 24.69 -2.94 12.39
C THR A 75 25.38 -2.16 11.27
N LEU A 76 25.01 -0.89 11.06
CA LEU A 76 25.63 -0.05 10.04
C LEU A 76 27.12 0.16 10.35
N PRO A 77 27.97 0.33 9.31
CA PRO A 77 29.39 0.60 9.54
C PRO A 77 29.59 1.86 10.40
N PRO A 78 30.55 1.86 11.32
CA PRO A 78 30.84 3.05 12.12
C PRO A 78 31.17 4.27 11.26
N GLN A 79 30.71 5.45 11.67
CA GLN A 79 30.96 6.72 10.98
C GLN A 79 30.57 6.72 9.48
N SER A 80 29.57 5.94 9.09
CA SER A 80 29.13 5.82 7.69
C SER A 80 28.03 6.79 7.27
N ILE A 81 27.45 7.55 8.20
CA ILE A 81 26.32 8.44 7.96
C ILE A 81 26.75 9.88 8.21
N TRP A 82 26.85 10.67 7.14
CA TRP A 82 27.28 12.08 7.18
C TRP A 82 26.14 13.10 7.23
N ASN A 83 24.93 12.71 6.86
CA ASN A 83 23.78 13.62 6.81
C ASN A 83 22.47 12.83 6.76
N PHE A 84 21.37 13.56 6.91
CA PHE A 84 20.04 12.95 6.93
C PHE A 84 19.66 12.32 5.58
N TYR A 85 20.18 12.85 4.48
CA TYR A 85 19.95 12.29 3.15
C TYR A 85 20.53 10.86 3.04
N GLU A 86 21.78 10.66 3.44
CA GLU A 86 22.41 9.33 3.48
C GLU A 86 21.67 8.36 4.41
N LEU A 87 21.29 8.82 5.60
CA LEU A 87 20.48 8.03 6.52
C LEU A 87 19.17 7.56 5.86
N SER A 88 18.47 8.48 5.19
CA SER A 88 17.22 8.18 4.51
C SER A 88 17.40 7.18 3.36
N LEU A 89 18.52 7.25 2.64
CA LEU A 89 18.84 6.32 1.56
C LEU A 89 19.09 4.91 2.09
N VAL A 90 19.93 4.76 3.12
CA VAL A 90 20.23 3.43 3.67
C VAL A 90 19.00 2.82 4.35
N PHE A 91 18.21 3.64 5.04
CA PHE A 91 16.96 3.22 5.67
C PHE A 91 15.93 2.72 4.64
N THR A 92 15.66 3.52 3.60
CA THR A 92 14.68 3.13 2.57
C THR A 92 15.16 1.96 1.72
N LYS A 93 16.49 1.76 1.60
CA LYS A 93 17.09 0.60 0.93
C LYS A 93 16.93 -0.67 1.78
N GLU A 94 17.27 -0.63 3.06
CA GLU A 94 17.09 -1.76 3.97
C GLU A 94 15.62 -2.18 4.01
N TYR A 95 14.76 -1.22 4.31
CA TYR A 95 13.34 -1.48 4.45
C TYR A 95 12.61 -1.46 3.10
N SER A 96 13.33 -1.52 1.98
CA SER A 96 12.73 -1.52 0.64
C SER A 96 11.79 -2.72 0.42
N SER A 97 12.10 -3.85 1.08
CA SER A 97 11.25 -5.04 1.15
C SER A 97 9.92 -4.79 1.89
N TYR A 98 9.90 -3.79 2.78
CA TYR A 98 8.76 -3.33 3.56
C TYR A 98 8.04 -2.12 2.96
N ARG A 99 8.43 -1.64 1.75
CA ARG A 99 7.73 -0.59 0.94
C ARG A 99 6.22 -0.78 0.86
N SER A 100 5.81 -1.99 1.12
CA SER A 100 4.60 -2.38 1.80
C SER A 100 4.87 -3.87 2.06
N ILE A 101 4.02 -4.55 2.79
CA ILE A 101 3.65 -5.88 2.33
C ILE A 101 3.10 -5.65 0.91
N LYS A 102 3.99 -5.60 -0.10
CA LYS A 102 3.61 -5.52 -1.50
C LYS A 102 2.92 -6.84 -1.70
N LYS A 103 1.61 -6.82 -1.52
CA LYS A 103 0.70 -7.79 -2.11
C LYS A 103 1.22 -7.97 -3.53
N LYS A 104 1.90 -9.08 -3.75
CA LYS A 104 2.42 -9.42 -5.07
C LYS A 104 1.20 -9.56 -5.97
N SER A 105 1.38 -9.54 -7.28
CA SER A 105 0.24 -9.61 -8.20
C SER A 105 -0.62 -10.88 -7.99
N ASP A 106 -0.08 -11.91 -7.33
CA ASP A 106 -0.79 -13.11 -6.87
C ASP A 106 -1.88 -12.84 -5.81
N HIS A 107 -1.75 -11.80 -4.97
CA HIS A 107 -2.78 -11.40 -4.00
C HIS A 107 -4.13 -11.11 -4.66
N LEU A 108 -4.13 -10.66 -5.93
CA LEU A 108 -5.38 -10.40 -6.65
C LEU A 108 -6.23 -11.66 -6.83
N PHE A 109 -5.65 -12.86 -6.81
CA PHE A 109 -6.40 -14.11 -6.92
C PHE A 109 -7.23 -14.43 -5.67
N ASP A 110 -6.92 -13.81 -4.53
CA ASP A 110 -7.71 -13.90 -3.31
C ASP A 110 -8.92 -12.96 -3.32
N VAL A 111 -8.95 -11.99 -4.24
CA VAL A 111 -10.06 -11.05 -4.40
C VAL A 111 -11.17 -11.72 -5.23
N LYS A 112 -11.90 -12.64 -4.60
CA LYS A 112 -13.06 -13.32 -5.21
C LYS A 112 -14.34 -12.52 -5.00
N LYS A 113 -15.26 -12.57 -5.97
CA LYS A 113 -16.60 -11.99 -5.82
C LYS A 113 -17.38 -12.77 -4.77
N ASN A 114 -17.91 -12.07 -3.78
CA ASN A 114 -18.78 -12.71 -2.80
C ASN A 114 -20.16 -12.99 -3.44
N PRO A 115 -20.83 -14.11 -3.12
CA PRO A 115 -22.15 -14.44 -3.67
C PRO A 115 -23.21 -13.37 -3.38
N LYS A 116 -23.11 -12.75 -2.19
CA LYS A 116 -24.04 -11.70 -1.72
C LYS A 116 -23.67 -10.28 -2.19
N GLU A 117 -22.49 -10.09 -2.77
CA GLU A 117 -22.00 -8.78 -3.23
C GLU A 117 -22.51 -8.49 -4.64
N SER A 118 -22.85 -7.23 -4.92
CA SER A 118 -23.19 -6.81 -6.28
C SER A 118 -21.95 -6.90 -7.18
N PHE A 119 -22.15 -7.09 -8.49
CA PHE A 119 -21.02 -7.12 -9.42
C PHE A 119 -20.26 -5.78 -9.44
N ARG A 120 -20.99 -4.66 -9.33
CA ARG A 120 -20.40 -3.32 -9.27
C ARG A 120 -19.48 -3.14 -8.05
N ASP A 121 -19.92 -3.60 -6.88
CA ASP A 121 -19.13 -3.49 -5.65
C ASP A 121 -17.87 -4.37 -5.72
N TYR A 122 -17.99 -5.56 -6.33
CA TYR A 122 -16.85 -6.41 -6.63
C TYR A 122 -15.81 -5.72 -7.53
N VAL A 123 -16.23 -5.15 -8.66
CA VAL A 123 -15.32 -4.40 -9.56
C VAL A 123 -14.64 -3.25 -8.83
N ARG A 124 -15.39 -2.48 -8.04
CA ARG A 124 -14.86 -1.37 -7.25
C ARG A 124 -13.79 -1.87 -6.26
N ARG A 125 -14.09 -2.93 -5.51
CA ARG A 125 -13.16 -3.55 -4.54
C ARG A 125 -11.91 -4.08 -5.24
N PHE A 126 -12.06 -4.75 -6.38
CA PHE A 126 -10.95 -5.26 -7.16
C PHE A 126 -10.03 -4.13 -7.67
N LYS A 127 -10.62 -3.03 -8.19
CA LYS A 127 -9.86 -1.84 -8.61
C LYS A 127 -9.07 -1.22 -7.44
N VAL A 128 -9.68 -1.13 -6.26
CA VAL A 128 -9.02 -0.64 -5.03
C VAL A 128 -7.87 -1.54 -4.60
N GLU A 129 -8.04 -2.87 -4.62
CA GLU A 129 -6.95 -3.80 -4.27
C GLU A 129 -5.83 -3.79 -5.32
N LYS A 130 -6.15 -3.69 -6.61
CA LYS A 130 -5.14 -3.53 -7.69
C LYS A 130 -4.32 -2.25 -7.50
N ALA A 131 -4.96 -1.13 -7.16
CA ALA A 131 -4.27 0.15 -6.97
C ALA A 131 -3.23 0.13 -5.81
N LYS A 132 -3.34 -0.83 -4.89
CA LYS A 132 -2.37 -1.04 -3.81
C LYS A 132 -1.09 -1.77 -4.28
N ILE A 133 -1.07 -2.30 -5.50
CA ILE A 133 0.05 -3.08 -6.07
C ILE A 133 0.81 -2.23 -7.08
N VAL A 134 1.95 -1.67 -6.66
CA VAL A 134 2.82 -0.87 -7.53
C VAL A 134 3.46 -1.75 -8.62
N GLY A 135 3.28 -1.38 -9.89
CA GLY A 135 3.84 -2.10 -11.04
C GLY A 135 3.08 -3.40 -11.40
N CYS A 136 1.83 -3.54 -10.97
CA CYS A 136 1.02 -4.72 -11.25
C CYS A 136 0.89 -4.97 -12.77
N ASN A 137 1.22 -6.19 -13.20
CA ASN A 137 1.05 -6.60 -14.59
C ASN A 137 -0.46 -6.76 -14.90
N ASP A 138 -0.94 -6.02 -15.89
CA ASP A 138 -2.34 -6.04 -16.31
C ASP A 138 -2.81 -7.44 -16.79
N SER A 139 -1.91 -8.28 -17.31
CA SER A 139 -2.25 -9.66 -17.69
C SER A 139 -2.55 -10.52 -16.46
N ILE A 140 -1.78 -10.36 -15.37
CA ILE A 140 -1.99 -11.06 -14.10
C ILE A 140 -3.27 -10.54 -13.44
N ALA A 141 -3.46 -9.22 -13.42
CA ALA A 141 -4.68 -8.63 -12.88
C ALA A 141 -5.93 -9.08 -13.64
N ARG A 142 -5.85 -9.24 -14.97
CA ARG A 142 -6.94 -9.78 -15.79
C ARG A 142 -7.24 -11.23 -15.43
N ALA A 143 -6.22 -12.08 -15.36
CA ALA A 143 -6.37 -13.48 -15.01
C ALA A 143 -6.98 -13.65 -13.60
N ALA A 144 -6.53 -12.85 -12.64
CA ALA A 144 -7.09 -12.82 -11.29
C ALA A 144 -8.55 -12.37 -11.28
N PHE A 145 -8.89 -11.31 -12.03
CA PHE A 145 -10.27 -10.82 -12.14
C PHE A 145 -11.22 -11.87 -12.73
N GLN A 146 -10.77 -12.58 -13.78
CA GLN A 146 -11.51 -13.69 -14.41
C GLN A 146 -11.71 -14.86 -13.44
N LYS A 147 -10.66 -15.27 -12.72
CA LYS A 147 -10.70 -16.36 -11.73
C LYS A 147 -11.45 -16.01 -10.44
N GLY A 148 -11.60 -14.71 -10.15
CA GLY A 148 -12.36 -14.22 -9.00
C GLY A 148 -13.88 -14.33 -9.18
N LEU A 149 -14.37 -14.63 -10.39
CA LEU A 149 -15.79 -14.84 -10.66
C LEU A 149 -16.20 -16.30 -10.40
N PRO A 150 -17.40 -16.54 -9.85
CA PRO A 150 -18.00 -17.88 -9.79
C PRO A 150 -18.15 -18.49 -11.19
N VAL A 151 -17.95 -19.81 -11.30
CA VAL A 151 -18.00 -20.54 -12.59
C VAL A 151 -19.38 -20.46 -13.24
N ASP A 152 -20.43 -20.37 -12.42
CA ASP A 152 -21.83 -20.20 -12.81
C ASP A 152 -22.20 -18.73 -13.13
N HIS A 153 -21.26 -17.79 -12.97
CA HIS A 153 -21.53 -16.39 -13.27
C HIS A 153 -21.69 -16.19 -14.80
N PRO A 154 -22.75 -15.53 -15.30
CA PRO A 154 -23.00 -15.38 -16.74
C PRO A 154 -21.87 -14.69 -17.53
N LEU A 155 -21.05 -13.88 -16.84
CA LEU A 155 -19.85 -13.25 -17.42
C LEU A 155 -18.61 -14.14 -17.46
N PHE A 156 -18.54 -15.22 -16.66
CA PHE A 156 -17.34 -16.08 -16.57
C PHE A 156 -16.96 -16.62 -17.96
N GLY A 157 -17.93 -17.20 -18.66
CA GLY A 157 -17.73 -17.69 -20.03
C GLY A 157 -17.36 -16.58 -21.02
N LYS A 158 -18.01 -15.40 -20.95
CA LYS A 158 -17.74 -14.28 -21.87
C LYS A 158 -16.35 -13.69 -21.69
N LEU A 159 -15.83 -13.70 -20.46
CA LEU A 159 -14.52 -13.16 -20.12
C LEU A 159 -13.39 -14.15 -20.39
N ILE A 160 -13.63 -15.47 -20.25
CA ILE A 160 -12.62 -16.51 -20.54
C ILE A 160 -12.49 -16.79 -22.04
N MET A 161 -13.59 -16.74 -22.80
CA MET A 161 -13.61 -17.12 -24.22
C MET A 161 -13.10 -16.02 -25.16
N LYS A 162 -12.78 -14.82 -24.67
CA LYS A 162 -12.29 -13.70 -25.49
C LYS A 162 -10.83 -13.40 -25.16
N GLU A 163 -9.93 -13.93 -25.97
CA GLU A 163 -8.48 -13.86 -25.73
C GLU A 163 -7.93 -12.41 -25.78
N ASP A 164 -8.50 -11.54 -26.62
CA ASP A 164 -8.01 -10.17 -26.86
C ASP A 164 -8.54 -9.09 -25.91
N LEU A 165 -9.35 -9.44 -24.90
CA LEU A 165 -9.87 -8.43 -23.97
C LEU A 165 -8.75 -7.85 -23.10
N THR A 166 -8.61 -6.52 -23.10
CA THR A 166 -7.77 -5.83 -22.13
C THR A 166 -8.40 -5.88 -20.74
N LEU A 167 -7.63 -5.53 -19.70
CA LEU A 167 -8.17 -5.39 -18.36
C LEU A 167 -9.25 -4.31 -18.28
N ALA A 168 -9.07 -3.21 -19.02
CA ALA A 168 -10.05 -2.13 -19.10
C ALA A 168 -11.36 -2.62 -19.72
N ASP A 169 -11.29 -3.40 -20.80
CA ASP A 169 -12.47 -3.99 -21.44
C ASP A 169 -13.19 -4.97 -20.52
N SER A 170 -12.43 -5.72 -19.72
CA SER A 170 -12.98 -6.65 -18.72
C SER A 170 -13.79 -5.90 -17.66
N PHE A 171 -13.30 -4.75 -17.18
CA PHE A 171 -14.04 -3.90 -16.27
C PHE A 171 -15.27 -3.28 -16.92
N ALA A 172 -15.15 -2.74 -18.13
CA ALA A 172 -16.25 -2.12 -18.85
C ALA A 172 -17.39 -3.12 -19.14
N LEU A 173 -17.06 -4.35 -19.55
CA LEU A 173 -18.03 -5.42 -19.74
C LEU A 173 -18.73 -5.79 -18.42
N GLY A 174 -17.94 -5.82 -17.35
CA GLY A 174 -18.43 -6.04 -16.00
C GLY A 174 -19.43 -4.98 -15.53
N GLU A 175 -19.09 -3.70 -15.71
CA GLU A 175 -19.96 -2.57 -15.36
C GLU A 175 -21.24 -2.57 -16.20
N LYS A 176 -21.14 -2.85 -17.50
CA LYS A 176 -22.31 -2.98 -18.39
C LYS A 176 -23.27 -4.08 -17.92
N HIS A 177 -22.75 -5.22 -17.47
CA HIS A 177 -23.57 -6.29 -16.92
C HIS A 177 -24.24 -5.90 -15.61
N ALA A 178 -23.50 -5.23 -14.71
CA ALA A 178 -24.06 -4.76 -13.45
C ALA A 178 -25.23 -3.80 -13.67
N LEU A 179 -25.12 -2.90 -14.65
CA LEU A 179 -26.21 -1.99 -15.04
C LEU A 179 -27.43 -2.74 -15.60
N TRP A 180 -27.21 -3.78 -16.41
CA TRP A 180 -28.30 -4.59 -16.96
C TRP A 180 -29.01 -5.40 -15.87
N ASP A 181 -28.27 -6.01 -14.96
CA ASP A 181 -28.84 -6.76 -13.82
C ASP A 181 -29.66 -5.84 -12.90
N GLU A 182 -29.14 -4.65 -12.58
CA GLU A 182 -29.84 -3.64 -11.78
C GLU A 182 -31.13 -3.19 -12.47
N ALA A 183 -31.08 -2.92 -13.78
CA ALA A 183 -32.25 -2.55 -14.57
C ALA A 183 -33.31 -3.66 -14.60
N CYS A 184 -32.90 -4.92 -14.83
CA CYS A 184 -33.80 -6.06 -14.78
C CYS A 184 -34.45 -6.22 -13.40
N GLN A 185 -33.69 -6.08 -12.32
CA GLN A 185 -34.24 -6.16 -10.96
C GLN A 185 -35.24 -5.06 -10.66
N CYS A 186 -35.02 -3.83 -11.13
CA CYS A 186 -35.99 -2.74 -11.03
C CYS A 186 -37.27 -3.08 -11.79
N ILE A 187 -37.17 -3.50 -13.06
CA ILE A 187 -38.31 -3.89 -13.89
C ILE A 187 -39.11 -5.03 -13.23
N PHE A 188 -38.45 -6.06 -12.71
CA PHE A 188 -39.12 -7.17 -12.02
C PHE A 188 -39.82 -6.73 -10.73
N LYS A 189 -39.26 -5.77 -9.98
CA LYS A 189 -39.93 -5.20 -8.79
C LYS A 189 -41.16 -4.39 -9.18
N ASP A 190 -41.09 -3.61 -10.25
CA ASP A 190 -42.22 -2.81 -10.75
C ASP A 190 -43.35 -3.70 -11.29
N LEU A 191 -43.02 -4.77 -12.01
CA LEU A 191 -44.00 -5.76 -12.49
C LEU A 191 -44.70 -6.50 -11.34
N LYS A 192 -44.01 -6.75 -10.21
CA LYS A 192 -44.62 -7.33 -9.01
C LYS A 192 -45.49 -6.33 -8.23
N LYS A 193 -45.26 -5.02 -8.40
CA LYS A 193 -46.02 -3.96 -7.73
C LYS A 193 -47.34 -3.66 -8.43
N TYR A 194 -47.43 -3.94 -9.74
CA TYR A 194 -48.63 -3.77 -10.54
C TYR A 194 -48.91 -5.06 -11.34
N PRO A 195 -49.47 -6.11 -10.72
CA PRO A 195 -49.93 -7.26 -11.48
C PRO A 195 -50.98 -6.77 -12.47
N THR A 196 -50.76 -7.03 -13.75
CA THR A 196 -51.74 -6.72 -14.80
C THR A 196 -53.05 -7.41 -14.45
N SER A 197 -54.06 -6.64 -14.07
CA SER A 197 -55.44 -7.09 -14.04
C SER A 197 -55.83 -7.37 -15.49
N SER A 198 -55.72 -8.64 -15.90
CA SER A 198 -56.35 -9.07 -17.15
C SER A 198 -57.87 -8.98 -16.98
N PRO A 199 -58.59 -8.38 -17.93
CA PRO A 199 -60.05 -8.27 -17.89
C PRO A 199 -60.75 -9.64 -17.98
#